data_AF-A0A2V6GDL0-F1
#
_entry.id   AF-A0A2V6GDL0-F1
#
_cell.length_a   1.000
_cell.length_b   1.000
_cell.length_c   1.000
_cell.angle_alpha   90.00
_cell.angle_beta   90.00
_cell.angle_gamma   90.00
#
_symmetry.space_group_name_H-M   'P 1'
#
loop_
_entity.id
_entity.type
_entity.pdbx_description
1 polymer ?
#
loop_
_entity_poly.entity_id
_entity_poly.type
_entity_poly.pdbx_seq_one_letter_code
_entity_poly.pdbx_strand_id
1 'polypeptide(L)'
;MPKLEQDATLDRSSLTLATKDTFFYLAMLLNLGQKIDTINQTAGIGGRVQQLFQTLSANGITADDWKAAFGLELGSFADWPANARWPWLILALPVKDAAKANQIVEAFTRADEDATWTRTEKDGVRYLSMQSPASFIAITPAIALSNRMLVAGLDPVSVEAAMKRDGSSAADLSNSQVYKAAVRSVPAPTNFFAYVDTALLYSRLDATLRPMLLMGAAFMPAMNNYIDVSKLPSPEVITKHLSPIVSSQRYERDGYMAESVGPVTLNQAAIGLGLPAAFWAIGRQRGR
;
A
#
# COMPACT_ATOMS: atom_id res chain seq x y z
N MET A 1 6.05 -1.88 27.19
CA MET A 1 5.37 -2.84 26.28
C MET A 1 6.43 -3.78 25.73
N PRO A 2 6.24 -5.11 25.68
CA PRO A 2 7.25 -6.01 25.12
C PRO A 2 7.44 -5.75 23.62
N LYS A 3 8.69 -5.88 23.14
CA LYS A 3 9.00 -5.78 21.71
C LYS A 3 8.29 -6.91 20.97
N LEU A 4 7.39 -6.55 20.04
CA LEU A 4 6.53 -7.50 19.34
C LEU A 4 7.30 -8.41 18.36
N GLU A 5 8.33 -7.88 17.72
CA GLU A 5 9.15 -8.61 16.74
C GLU A 5 10.60 -8.57 17.25
N GLN A 6 10.97 -9.59 18.03
CA GLN A 6 12.34 -9.77 18.47
C GLN A 6 13.15 -10.26 17.25
N ASP A 7 14.30 -9.63 16.99
CA ASP A 7 15.24 -9.99 15.91
C ASP A 7 14.87 -9.70 14.45
N ALA A 8 13.82 -8.92 14.19
CA ALA A 8 13.50 -8.42 12.84
C ALA A 8 13.89 -6.95 12.64
N THR A 9 14.50 -6.64 11.49
CA THR A 9 14.80 -5.27 11.05
C THR A 9 13.80 -4.81 9.98
N LEU A 10 13.44 -3.53 10.04
CA LEU A 10 12.64 -2.90 8.98
C LEU A 10 13.58 -2.35 7.92
N ASP A 11 13.77 -3.11 6.85
CA ASP A 11 14.73 -2.81 5.78
C ASP A 11 14.11 -1.97 4.66
N ARG A 12 12.77 -1.88 4.59
CA ARG A 12 12.03 -1.20 3.51
C ARG A 12 12.36 -1.82 2.14
N SER A 13 12.38 -3.14 2.09
CA SER A 13 12.66 -3.99 0.92
C SER A 13 11.80 -3.67 -0.30
N SER A 14 10.57 -3.16 -0.11
CA SER A 14 9.67 -2.76 -1.19
C SER A 14 9.95 -1.37 -1.77
N LEU A 15 10.87 -0.60 -1.17
CA LEU A 15 11.15 0.78 -1.60
C LEU A 15 11.68 0.85 -3.04
N THR A 16 12.40 -0.17 -3.48
CA THR A 16 12.89 -0.31 -4.86
C THR A 16 11.78 -0.52 -5.88
N LEU A 17 10.60 -0.94 -5.42
CA LEU A 17 9.41 -1.04 -6.26
C LEU A 17 8.68 0.29 -6.35
N ALA A 18 8.94 1.27 -5.48
CA ALA A 18 8.28 2.57 -5.51
C ALA A 18 9.01 3.55 -6.45
N THR A 19 8.27 4.48 -7.04
CA THR A 19 8.78 5.45 -8.01
C THR A 19 8.62 6.88 -7.53
N LYS A 20 9.14 7.85 -8.29
CA LYS A 20 8.88 9.28 -8.08
C LYS A 20 7.40 9.68 -8.21
N ASP A 21 6.57 8.83 -8.83
CA ASP A 21 5.12 9.01 -8.91
C ASP A 21 4.38 8.36 -7.73
N THR A 22 5.12 7.80 -6.76
CA THR A 22 4.57 7.27 -5.52
C THR A 22 4.19 8.41 -4.57
N PHE A 23 2.90 8.62 -4.34
CA PHE A 23 2.43 9.61 -3.36
C PHE A 23 2.25 9.01 -1.97
N PHE A 24 2.23 7.68 -1.83
CA PHE A 24 2.12 7.00 -0.54
C PHE A 24 3.07 5.79 -0.51
N TYR A 25 3.85 5.67 0.55
CA TYR A 25 4.70 4.53 0.84
C TYR A 25 4.58 4.15 2.31
N LEU A 26 4.52 2.85 2.59
CA LEU A 26 4.45 2.27 3.92
C LEU A 26 5.29 1.00 3.96
N ALA A 27 6.02 0.83 5.05
CA ALA A 27 6.69 -0.42 5.40
C ALA A 27 6.45 -0.69 6.88
N MET A 28 6.09 -1.92 7.21
CA MET A 28 5.86 -2.29 8.60
C MET A 28 6.19 -3.75 8.87
N LEU A 29 6.65 -4.02 10.09
CA LEU A 29 6.83 -5.39 10.56
C LEU A 29 5.49 -5.98 11.02
N LEU A 30 5.15 -7.08 10.36
CA LEU A 30 3.91 -7.82 10.42
C LEU A 30 4.19 -9.32 10.56
N ASN A 31 4.11 -9.85 11.78
CA ASN A 31 3.96 -11.28 11.95
C ASN A 31 2.55 -11.73 11.60
N LEU A 32 2.25 -11.78 10.30
CA LEU A 32 0.97 -12.29 9.79
C LEU A 32 0.73 -13.71 10.26
N GLY A 33 1.77 -14.56 10.37
CA GLY A 33 1.66 -15.91 10.90
C GLY A 33 1.08 -15.97 12.31
N GLN A 34 1.68 -15.27 13.28
CA GLN A 34 1.12 -15.19 14.65
C GLN A 34 -0.26 -14.52 14.67
N LYS A 35 -0.51 -13.60 13.73
CA LYS A 35 -1.82 -12.94 13.62
C LYS A 35 -2.89 -13.81 13.01
N ILE A 36 -2.59 -14.80 12.17
CA ILE A 36 -3.58 -15.77 11.69
C ILE A 36 -4.22 -16.49 12.89
N ASP A 37 -3.40 -16.88 13.87
CA ASP A 37 -3.86 -17.54 15.09
C ASP A 37 -4.78 -16.64 15.94
N THR A 38 -4.50 -15.33 15.97
CA THR A 38 -5.31 -14.34 16.73
C THR A 38 -6.50 -13.77 15.94
N ILE A 39 -6.42 -13.65 14.62
CA ILE A 39 -7.48 -13.17 13.72
C ILE A 39 -8.64 -14.18 13.70
N ASN A 40 -8.36 -15.47 13.85
CA ASN A 40 -9.40 -16.48 14.04
C ASN A 40 -10.22 -16.27 15.33
N GLN A 41 -9.72 -15.50 16.30
CA GLN A 41 -10.32 -15.31 17.62
C GLN A 41 -10.86 -13.89 17.86
N THR A 42 -10.55 -12.91 17.01
CA THR A 42 -10.90 -11.50 17.25
C THR A 42 -11.99 -11.02 16.29
N ALA A 43 -13.23 -10.93 16.79
CA ALA A 43 -14.33 -10.31 16.06
C ALA A 43 -14.07 -8.80 15.90
N GLY A 44 -13.90 -8.31 14.67
CA GLY A 44 -13.75 -6.87 14.40
C GLY A 44 -12.80 -6.50 13.26
N ILE A 45 -11.98 -7.43 12.78
CA ILE A 45 -11.22 -7.24 11.53
C ILE A 45 -12.17 -7.61 10.40
N GLY A 46 -12.60 -6.61 9.62
CA GLY A 46 -13.72 -6.70 8.67
C GLY A 46 -13.88 -8.07 8.02
N GLY A 47 -15.08 -8.65 8.13
CA GLY A 47 -15.35 -10.09 7.99
C GLY A 47 -14.75 -10.80 6.77
N ARG A 48 -14.44 -10.07 5.69
CA ARG A 48 -13.76 -10.61 4.50
C ARG A 48 -12.31 -11.06 4.74
N VAL A 49 -11.54 -10.37 5.60
CA VAL A 49 -10.15 -10.77 5.90
C VAL A 49 -10.13 -12.02 6.76
N GLN A 50 -11.02 -12.10 7.75
CA GLN A 50 -11.18 -13.29 8.57
C GLN A 50 -11.65 -14.49 7.75
N GLN A 51 -12.66 -14.30 6.88
CA GLN A 51 -13.12 -15.33 5.94
C GLN A 51 -11.98 -15.81 5.06
N LEU A 52 -11.18 -14.90 4.49
CA LEU A 52 -10.03 -15.28 3.67
C LEU A 52 -9.03 -16.18 4.42
N PHE A 53 -8.66 -15.80 5.65
CA PHE A 53 -7.73 -16.62 6.44
C PHE A 53 -8.33 -17.96 6.87
N GLN A 54 -9.64 -18.00 7.18
CA GLN A 54 -10.35 -19.26 7.43
C GLN A 54 -10.33 -20.16 6.20
N THR A 55 -10.59 -19.61 5.01
CA THR A 55 -10.56 -20.37 3.76
C THR A 55 -9.15 -20.85 3.41
N LEU A 56 -8.12 -20.03 3.64
CA LEU A 56 -6.72 -20.47 3.47
C LEU A 56 -6.36 -21.60 4.45
N SER A 57 -6.81 -21.49 5.71
CA SER A 57 -6.62 -22.55 6.71
C SER A 57 -7.37 -23.84 6.33
N ALA A 58 -8.59 -23.71 5.80
CA ALA A 58 -9.37 -24.84 5.28
C ALA A 58 -8.70 -25.51 4.06
N ASN A 59 -7.92 -24.74 3.29
CA ASN A 59 -7.07 -25.25 2.20
C ASN A 59 -5.68 -25.73 2.66
N GLY A 60 -5.49 -25.92 3.97
CA GLY A 60 -4.28 -26.51 4.54
C GLY A 60 -3.10 -25.55 4.72
N ILE A 61 -3.30 -24.23 4.54
CA ILE A 61 -2.25 -23.24 4.79
C ILE A 61 -2.22 -22.88 6.27
N THR A 62 -1.12 -23.21 6.95
CA THR A 62 -0.93 -22.88 8.37
C THR A 62 -0.19 -21.56 8.57
N ALA A 63 -0.23 -21.04 9.79
CA ALA A 63 0.60 -19.91 10.21
C ALA A 63 2.10 -20.17 10.01
N ASP A 64 2.55 -21.41 10.17
CA ASP A 64 3.96 -21.77 10.04
C ASP A 64 4.39 -21.88 8.57
N ASP A 65 3.49 -22.34 7.68
CA ASP A 65 3.71 -22.29 6.23
C ASP A 65 3.89 -20.84 5.77
N TRP A 66 3.05 -19.93 6.28
CA TRP A 66 3.19 -18.50 5.99
C TRP A 66 4.53 -17.92 6.46
N LYS A 67 4.93 -18.19 7.72
CA LYS A 67 6.21 -17.72 8.28
C LYS A 67 7.42 -18.27 7.52
N ALA A 68 7.30 -19.49 7.00
CA ALA A 68 8.34 -20.13 6.20
C ALA A 68 8.40 -19.58 4.77
N ALA A 69 7.26 -19.20 4.19
CA ALA A 69 7.17 -18.65 2.84
C ALA A 69 7.59 -17.18 2.76
N PHE A 70 7.19 -16.35 3.73
CA PHE A 70 7.28 -14.89 3.62
C PHE A 70 8.10 -14.22 4.73
N GLY A 71 8.65 -13.06 4.38
CA GLY A 71 9.22 -12.07 5.29
C GLY A 71 8.17 -11.51 6.26
N LEU A 72 8.66 -10.94 7.36
CA LEU A 72 7.80 -10.22 8.31
C LEU A 72 7.48 -8.81 7.83
N GLU A 73 8.21 -8.27 6.85
CA GLU A 73 7.97 -6.92 6.36
C GLU A 73 6.83 -6.87 5.34
N LEU A 74 5.76 -6.14 5.67
CA LEU A 74 4.74 -5.74 4.70
C LEU A 74 5.09 -4.37 4.13
N GLY A 75 5.25 -4.31 2.83
CA GLY A 75 5.31 -3.08 2.04
C GLY A 75 3.95 -2.74 1.47
N SER A 76 3.62 -1.45 1.41
CA SER A 76 2.51 -0.94 0.63
C SER A 76 2.88 0.40 0.00
N PHE A 77 2.49 0.62 -1.24
CA PHE A 77 2.72 1.90 -1.90
C PHE A 77 1.62 2.18 -2.91
N ALA A 78 1.36 3.46 -3.15
CA ALA A 78 0.40 3.90 -4.15
C ALA A 78 1.08 4.83 -5.15
N ASP A 79 1.03 4.42 -6.41
CA ASP A 79 1.52 5.20 -7.54
C ASP A 79 0.37 5.94 -8.20
N TRP A 80 0.61 7.18 -8.59
CA TRP A 80 -0.30 7.92 -9.45
C TRP A 80 0.48 8.55 -10.61
N PRO A 81 0.77 7.79 -11.68
CA PRO A 81 1.43 8.31 -12.87
C PRO A 81 0.63 9.47 -13.49
N ALA A 82 1.31 10.41 -14.14
CA ALA A 82 0.67 11.60 -14.72
C ALA A 82 -0.38 11.30 -15.80
N ASN A 83 -0.24 10.17 -16.48
CA ASN A 83 -1.15 9.69 -17.51
C ASN A 83 -2.20 8.69 -16.98
N ALA A 84 -2.20 8.38 -15.69
CA ALA A 84 -3.16 7.48 -15.08
C ALA A 84 -4.36 8.25 -14.53
N ARG A 85 -5.57 7.72 -14.80
CA ARG A 85 -6.83 8.30 -14.31
C ARG A 85 -7.04 8.10 -12.82
N TRP A 86 -6.59 6.98 -12.29
CA TRP A 86 -6.73 6.60 -10.89
C TRP A 86 -5.38 6.18 -10.32
N PRO A 87 -5.16 6.39 -9.01
CA PRO A 87 -4.01 5.81 -8.34
C PRO A 87 -4.18 4.30 -8.21
N TRP A 88 -3.07 3.59 -8.16
CA TRP A 88 -3.05 2.14 -7.94
C TRP A 88 -2.31 1.83 -6.66
N LEU A 89 -2.96 1.07 -5.78
CA LEU A 89 -2.37 0.58 -4.54
C LEU A 89 -1.74 -0.79 -4.78
N ILE A 90 -0.50 -0.93 -4.31
CA ILE A 90 0.26 -2.16 -4.36
C ILE A 90 0.64 -2.57 -2.95
N LEU A 91 0.56 -3.87 -2.69
CA LEU A 91 1.11 -4.56 -1.52
C LEU A 91 2.31 -5.39 -1.96
N ALA A 92 3.34 -5.43 -1.13
CA ALA A 92 4.56 -6.18 -1.39
C ALA A 92 4.99 -6.95 -0.14
N LEU A 93 5.37 -8.21 -0.33
CA LEU A 93 5.84 -9.11 0.71
C LEU A 93 7.14 -9.79 0.25
N PRO A 94 8.23 -9.71 1.03
CA PRO A 94 9.44 -10.48 0.75
C PRO A 94 9.15 -11.98 0.77
N VAL A 95 9.75 -12.70 -0.18
CA VAL A 95 9.67 -14.17 -0.26
C VAL A 95 10.94 -14.75 0.33
N LYS A 96 10.79 -15.69 1.28
CA LYS A 96 11.87 -16.51 1.85
C LYS A 96 12.01 -17.83 1.11
N ASP A 97 10.88 -18.46 0.80
CA ASP A 97 10.81 -19.74 0.11
C ASP A 97 9.77 -19.66 -1.01
N ALA A 98 10.24 -19.64 -2.25
CA ALA A 98 9.41 -19.48 -3.43
C ALA A 98 8.46 -20.67 -3.66
N ALA A 99 8.87 -21.89 -3.28
CA ALA A 99 8.04 -23.07 -3.44
C ALA A 99 6.85 -23.03 -2.47
N LYS A 100 7.09 -22.66 -1.22
CA LYS A 100 6.03 -22.48 -0.21
C LYS A 100 5.15 -21.27 -0.52
N ALA A 101 5.74 -20.15 -0.95
CA ALA A 101 4.98 -18.98 -1.37
C ALA A 101 4.04 -19.33 -2.53
N ASN A 102 4.50 -20.16 -3.47
CA ASN A 102 3.67 -20.62 -4.57
C ASN A 102 2.51 -21.51 -4.10
N GLN A 103 2.73 -22.41 -3.15
CA GLN A 103 1.64 -23.22 -2.58
C GLN A 103 0.56 -22.35 -1.94
N ILE A 104 0.95 -21.29 -1.23
CA ILE A 104 0.01 -20.35 -0.60
C ILE A 104 -0.78 -19.57 -1.66
N VAL A 105 -0.11 -19.06 -2.69
CA VAL A 105 -0.78 -18.34 -3.79
C VAL A 105 -1.75 -19.25 -4.54
N GLU A 106 -1.37 -20.50 -4.78
CA GLU A 106 -2.25 -21.50 -5.39
C GLU A 106 -3.49 -21.75 -4.54
N ALA A 107 -3.33 -21.95 -3.22
CA ALA A 107 -4.44 -22.10 -2.29
C ALA A 107 -5.35 -20.86 -2.28
N PHE A 108 -4.77 -19.66 -2.33
CA PHE A 108 -5.52 -18.41 -2.44
C PHE A 108 -6.38 -18.36 -3.70
N THR A 109 -5.83 -18.73 -4.86
CA THR A 109 -6.62 -18.72 -6.11
C THR A 109 -7.72 -19.78 -6.19
N ARG A 110 -7.68 -20.80 -5.33
CA ARG A 110 -8.71 -21.84 -5.22
C ARG A 110 -9.72 -21.57 -4.11
N ALA A 111 -9.44 -20.60 -3.24
CA ALA A 111 -10.28 -20.27 -2.10
C ALA A 111 -11.67 -19.74 -2.50
N ASP A 112 -11.78 -19.13 -3.68
CA ASP A 112 -13.02 -18.61 -4.22
C ASP A 112 -13.40 -19.43 -5.47
N GLU A 113 -14.40 -20.29 -5.33
CA GLU A 113 -14.86 -21.19 -6.41
C GLU A 113 -15.49 -20.43 -7.59
N ASP A 114 -15.99 -19.22 -7.35
CA ASP A 114 -16.62 -18.37 -8.37
C ASP A 114 -15.57 -17.49 -9.09
N ALA A 115 -14.34 -17.42 -8.58
CA ALA A 115 -13.26 -16.62 -9.16
C ALA A 115 -12.48 -17.38 -10.23
N THR A 116 -12.53 -16.90 -11.47
CA THR A 116 -11.66 -17.42 -12.54
C THR A 116 -10.34 -16.66 -12.56
N TRP A 117 -9.22 -17.37 -12.36
CA TRP A 117 -7.88 -16.77 -12.40
C TRP A 117 -7.13 -17.14 -13.69
N THR A 118 -6.58 -16.15 -14.38
CA THR A 118 -5.65 -16.35 -15.49
C THR A 118 -4.23 -16.37 -14.97
N ARG A 119 -3.45 -17.36 -15.41
CA ARG A 119 -2.07 -17.57 -14.99
C ARG A 119 -1.16 -17.36 -16.19
N THR A 120 -0.14 -16.53 -16.01
CA THR A 120 0.91 -16.30 -17.01
C THR A 120 2.26 -16.31 -16.32
N GLU A 121 3.28 -16.81 -17.00
CA GLU A 121 4.65 -16.82 -16.47
C GLU A 121 5.55 -16.11 -17.48
N LYS A 122 6.34 -15.16 -16.99
CA LYS A 122 7.22 -14.33 -17.81
C LYS A 122 8.42 -13.89 -16.98
N ASP A 123 9.61 -14.01 -17.55
CA ASP A 123 10.88 -13.58 -16.94
C ASP A 123 11.11 -14.17 -15.53
N GLY A 124 10.65 -15.42 -15.29
CA GLY A 124 10.73 -16.07 -13.97
C GLY A 124 9.78 -15.50 -12.91
N VAL A 125 8.80 -14.70 -13.32
CA VAL A 125 7.72 -14.18 -12.48
C VAL A 125 6.40 -14.79 -12.91
N ARG A 126 5.65 -15.28 -11.92
CA ARG A 126 4.30 -15.81 -12.13
C ARG A 126 3.28 -14.73 -11.85
N TYR A 127 2.46 -14.41 -12.83
CA TYR A 127 1.37 -13.44 -12.74
C TYR A 127 0.04 -14.17 -12.74
N LEU A 128 -0.80 -13.84 -11.77
CA LEU A 128 -2.16 -14.33 -11.62
C LEU A 128 -3.10 -13.13 -11.62
N SER A 129 -4.11 -13.11 -12.50
CA SER A 129 -5.12 -12.06 -12.55
C SER A 129 -6.52 -12.66 -12.49
N MET A 130 -7.37 -12.07 -11.66
CA MET A 130 -8.77 -12.49 -11.51
C MET A 130 -9.60 -11.90 -12.65
N GLN A 131 -10.30 -12.76 -13.39
CA GLN A 131 -11.23 -12.35 -14.43
C GLN A 131 -12.51 -11.80 -13.77
N SER A 132 -12.87 -10.56 -14.09
CA SER A 132 -14.12 -9.95 -13.63
C SER A 132 -15.22 -10.14 -14.68
N PRO A 133 -16.40 -10.68 -14.32
CA PRO A 133 -17.54 -10.80 -15.24
C PRO A 133 -18.19 -9.47 -15.64
N ALA A 134 -17.89 -8.35 -14.96
CA ALA A 134 -18.58 -7.07 -15.14
C ALA A 134 -17.61 -5.92 -15.46
N SER A 135 -17.74 -5.31 -16.65
CA SER A 135 -16.79 -4.29 -17.17
C SER A 135 -16.95 -2.87 -16.63
N PHE A 136 -17.90 -2.62 -15.73
CA PHE A 136 -18.32 -1.25 -15.40
C PHE A 136 -17.51 -0.55 -14.30
N ILE A 137 -16.75 -1.30 -13.48
CA ILE A 137 -15.68 -0.79 -12.61
C ILE A 137 -14.54 -1.83 -12.65
N ALA A 138 -13.56 -1.62 -13.53
CA ALA A 138 -12.51 -2.59 -13.82
C ALA A 138 -11.42 -2.62 -12.72
N ILE A 139 -11.78 -3.07 -11.52
CA ILE A 139 -10.81 -3.56 -10.55
C ILE A 139 -10.56 -5.02 -10.93
N THR A 140 -9.32 -5.33 -11.33
CA THR A 140 -8.89 -6.67 -11.73
C THR A 140 -7.77 -7.07 -10.77
N PRO A 141 -8.10 -7.70 -9.64
CA PRO A 141 -7.11 -8.15 -8.68
C PRO A 141 -6.01 -8.96 -9.36
N ALA A 142 -4.77 -8.64 -9.06
CA ALA A 142 -3.60 -9.27 -9.63
C ALA A 142 -2.56 -9.57 -8.56
N ILE A 143 -1.90 -10.71 -8.70
CA ILE A 143 -0.81 -11.17 -7.85
C ILE A 143 0.35 -11.53 -8.77
N ALA A 144 1.54 -11.04 -8.45
CA ALA A 144 2.78 -11.49 -9.05
C ALA A 144 3.67 -12.11 -7.98
N LEU A 145 4.26 -13.25 -8.31
CA LEU A 145 5.16 -13.99 -7.43
C LEU A 145 6.49 -14.21 -8.15
N SER A 146 7.57 -13.79 -7.50
CA SER A 146 8.95 -14.09 -7.87
C SER A 146 9.67 -14.78 -6.72
N ASN A 147 10.93 -15.17 -6.94
CA ASN A 147 11.78 -15.73 -5.89
C ASN A 147 12.13 -14.73 -4.77
N ARG A 148 11.92 -13.42 -4.97
CA ARG A 148 12.31 -12.37 -4.02
C ARG A 148 11.12 -11.66 -3.37
N MET A 149 10.05 -11.47 -4.12
CA MET A 149 8.85 -10.77 -3.67
C MET A 149 7.58 -11.35 -4.26
N LEU A 150 6.53 -11.27 -3.44
CA LEU A 150 5.14 -11.33 -3.84
C LEU A 150 4.62 -9.88 -3.89
N VAL A 151 3.99 -9.52 -4.99
CA VAL A 151 3.35 -8.22 -5.20
C VAL A 151 1.87 -8.45 -5.51
N ALA A 152 0.97 -7.72 -4.86
CA ALA A 152 -0.45 -7.80 -5.11
C ALA A 152 -1.03 -6.41 -5.33
N GLY A 153 -1.98 -6.29 -6.26
CA GLY A 153 -2.60 -5.02 -6.62
C GLY A 153 -3.98 -5.21 -7.24
N LEU A 154 -4.62 -4.09 -7.56
CA LEU A 154 -5.96 -4.04 -8.12
C LEU A 154 -5.99 -3.87 -9.65
N ASP A 155 -4.81 -3.88 -10.27
CA ASP A 155 -4.60 -3.74 -11.71
C ASP A 155 -3.37 -4.59 -12.14
N PRO A 156 -3.52 -5.52 -13.11
CA PRO A 156 -2.42 -6.37 -13.57
C PRO A 156 -1.27 -5.59 -14.19
N VAL A 157 -1.56 -4.48 -14.88
CA VAL A 157 -0.54 -3.66 -15.55
C VAL A 157 0.37 -3.01 -14.52
N SER A 158 -0.19 -2.47 -13.45
CA SER A 158 0.53 -1.86 -12.33
C SER A 158 1.37 -2.89 -11.57
N VAL A 159 0.85 -4.11 -11.38
CA VAL A 159 1.60 -5.21 -10.74
C VAL A 159 2.78 -5.65 -11.62
N GLU A 160 2.59 -5.84 -12.92
CA GLU A 160 3.69 -6.17 -13.85
C GLU A 160 4.73 -5.03 -13.91
N ALA A 161 4.27 -3.77 -13.93
CA ALA A 161 5.16 -2.62 -13.91
C ALA A 161 6.01 -2.56 -12.65
N ALA A 162 5.45 -2.89 -11.48
CA ALA A 162 6.19 -2.96 -10.23
C ALA A 162 7.24 -4.08 -10.24
N MET A 163 6.88 -5.28 -10.72
CA MET A 163 7.80 -6.43 -10.77
C MET A 163 8.99 -6.24 -11.70
N LYS A 164 8.86 -5.39 -12.72
CA LYS A 164 9.94 -5.05 -13.65
C LYS A 164 10.93 -4.03 -13.09
N ARG A 165 10.63 -3.39 -11.95
CA ARG A 165 11.52 -2.40 -11.33
C ARG A 165 12.64 -3.14 -10.62
N ASP A 166 13.88 -2.78 -10.92
CA ASP A 166 15.07 -3.40 -10.35
C ASP A 166 15.77 -2.54 -9.27
N GLY A 167 15.18 -1.41 -8.89
CA GLY A 167 15.72 -0.51 -7.87
C GLY A 167 17.00 0.22 -8.27
N SER A 168 17.35 0.20 -9.55
CA SER A 168 18.53 0.88 -10.12
C SER A 168 18.17 2.10 -10.96
N SER A 169 16.89 2.48 -11.01
CA SER A 169 16.39 3.50 -11.92
C SER A 169 16.45 4.89 -11.29
N ALA A 170 16.77 5.89 -12.12
CA ALA A 170 16.62 7.30 -11.73
C ALA A 170 15.17 7.66 -11.34
N ALA A 171 14.19 6.82 -11.71
CA ALA A 171 12.79 6.99 -11.38
C ALA A 171 12.40 6.48 -9.98
N ASP A 172 13.31 5.86 -9.22
CA ASP A 172 12.99 5.26 -7.93
C ASP A 172 12.69 6.29 -6.85
N LEU A 173 11.76 5.96 -5.95
CA LEU A 173 11.39 6.84 -4.84
C LEU A 173 12.59 7.16 -3.94
N SER A 174 13.45 6.16 -3.72
CA SER A 174 14.68 6.30 -2.93
C SER A 174 15.65 7.35 -3.48
N ASN A 175 15.56 7.68 -4.77
CA ASN A 175 16.37 8.68 -5.44
C ASN A 175 15.78 10.09 -5.39
N SER A 176 14.51 10.24 -5.02
CA SER A 176 13.85 11.54 -4.86
C SER A 176 14.47 12.39 -3.74
N GLN A 177 14.81 13.64 -4.06
CA GLN A 177 15.29 14.60 -3.07
C GLN A 177 14.23 14.92 -2.00
N VAL A 178 12.96 15.00 -2.40
CA VAL A 178 11.83 15.26 -1.50
C VAL A 178 11.69 14.10 -0.50
N TYR A 179 11.78 12.86 -0.97
CA TYR A 179 11.77 11.68 -0.12
C TYR A 179 12.98 11.65 0.83
N LYS A 180 14.19 11.86 0.32
CA LYS A 180 15.42 11.89 1.14
C LYS A 180 15.37 12.95 2.24
N ALA A 181 14.85 14.15 1.93
CA ALA A 181 14.68 15.22 2.90
C ALA A 181 13.64 14.84 3.97
N ALA A 182 12.50 14.26 3.57
CA ALA A 182 11.46 13.82 4.49
C ALA A 182 11.94 12.68 5.40
N VAL A 183 12.62 11.67 4.87
CA VAL A 183 13.14 10.55 5.70
C VAL A 183 14.11 11.05 6.78
N ARG A 184 14.90 12.09 6.50
CA ARG A 184 15.85 12.67 7.46
C ARG A 184 15.20 13.48 8.57
N SER A 185 13.93 13.88 8.43
CA SER A 185 13.22 14.65 9.46
C SER A 185 12.65 13.77 10.58
N VAL A 186 12.68 12.45 10.42
CA VAL A 186 12.29 11.49 11.43
C VAL A 186 13.45 10.54 11.74
N PRO A 187 13.52 9.99 12.96
CA PRO A 187 14.55 9.01 13.29
C PRO A 187 14.38 7.69 12.52
N ALA A 188 15.46 6.89 12.51
CA ALA A 188 15.45 5.61 11.82
C ALA A 188 14.34 4.68 12.40
N PRO A 189 13.44 4.16 11.54
CA PRO A 189 12.34 3.30 11.98
C PRO A 189 12.84 1.89 12.32
N THR A 190 12.24 1.25 13.33
CA THR A 190 12.52 -0.18 13.62
C THR A 190 11.31 -1.08 13.38
N ASN A 191 10.09 -0.53 13.32
CA ASN A 191 8.87 -1.33 13.24
C ASN A 191 7.86 -0.83 12.20
N PHE A 192 7.82 0.48 11.96
CA PHE A 192 6.89 1.08 11.02
C PHE A 192 7.50 2.35 10.42
N PHE A 193 7.27 2.52 9.13
CA PHE A 193 7.61 3.73 8.39
C PHE A 193 6.47 4.04 7.42
N ALA A 194 6.10 5.31 7.33
CA ALA A 194 5.18 5.78 6.30
C ALA A 194 5.62 7.14 5.76
N TYR A 195 5.32 7.35 4.49
CA TYR A 195 5.59 8.55 3.73
C TYR A 195 4.39 8.87 2.85
N VAL A 196 3.99 10.13 2.82
CA VAL A 196 2.95 10.66 1.93
C VAL A 196 3.46 11.93 1.28
N ASP A 197 3.56 11.95 -0.05
CA ASP A 197 3.80 13.17 -0.81
C ASP A 197 2.46 13.90 -1.02
N THR A 198 2.18 14.84 -0.13
CA THR A 198 0.95 15.64 -0.13
C THR A 198 0.89 16.61 -1.32
N ALA A 199 2.04 17.11 -1.78
CA ALA A 199 2.12 17.98 -2.94
C ALA A 199 1.77 17.20 -4.21
N LEU A 200 2.39 16.04 -4.41
CA LEU A 200 2.08 15.15 -5.53
C LEU A 200 0.61 14.71 -5.50
N LEU A 201 0.11 14.28 -4.34
CA LEU A 201 -1.29 13.89 -4.18
C LEU A 201 -2.25 15.02 -4.57
N TYR A 202 -2.00 16.24 -4.07
CA TYR A 202 -2.83 17.40 -4.41
C TYR A 202 -2.79 17.71 -5.91
N SER A 203 -1.60 17.74 -6.52
CA SER A 203 -1.44 17.98 -7.95
C SER A 203 -2.20 16.97 -8.81
N ARG A 204 -2.20 15.68 -8.42
CA ARG A 204 -2.93 14.63 -9.14
C ARG A 204 -4.44 14.74 -8.97
N LEU A 205 -4.91 15.07 -7.77
CA LEU A 205 -6.32 15.36 -7.51
C LEU A 205 -6.80 16.58 -8.31
N ASP A 206 -6.03 17.67 -8.30
CA ASP A 206 -6.38 18.89 -9.04
C ASP A 206 -6.45 18.62 -10.56
N ALA A 207 -5.43 17.97 -11.13
CA ALA A 207 -5.39 17.62 -12.54
C ALA A 207 -6.55 16.69 -12.96
N THR A 208 -7.01 15.81 -12.06
CA THR A 208 -8.12 14.89 -12.33
C THR A 208 -9.48 15.57 -12.16
N LEU A 209 -9.68 16.33 -11.08
CA LEU A 209 -10.99 16.85 -10.69
C LEU A 209 -11.31 18.20 -11.33
N ARG A 210 -10.33 19.09 -11.52
CA ARG A 210 -10.56 20.44 -12.06
C ARG A 210 -11.25 20.41 -13.44
N PRO A 211 -10.85 19.57 -14.41
CA PRO A 211 -11.57 19.47 -15.68
C PRO A 211 -13.01 18.99 -15.51
N MET A 212 -13.26 18.04 -14.59
CA MET A 212 -14.61 17.54 -14.30
C MET A 212 -15.48 18.62 -13.68
N LEU A 213 -14.94 19.43 -12.77
CA LEU A 213 -15.63 20.55 -12.15
C LEU A 213 -15.93 21.66 -13.16
N LEU A 214 -14.97 22.02 -14.03
CA LEU A 214 -15.18 23.01 -15.08
C LEU A 214 -16.25 22.57 -16.07
N MET A 215 -16.20 21.31 -16.51
CA MET A 215 -17.20 20.72 -17.39
C MET A 215 -18.57 20.66 -16.70
N GLY A 216 -18.62 20.22 -15.45
CA GLY A 216 -19.84 20.21 -14.65
C GLY A 216 -20.46 21.60 -14.53
N ALA A 217 -19.65 22.62 -14.24
CA ALA A 217 -20.11 24.01 -14.15
C ALA A 217 -20.67 24.55 -15.48
N ALA A 218 -20.11 24.11 -16.61
CA ALA A 218 -20.62 24.45 -17.93
C ALA A 218 -22.00 23.80 -18.22
N PHE A 219 -22.20 22.54 -17.81
CA PHE A 219 -23.47 21.83 -18.02
C PHE A 219 -24.54 22.13 -16.95
N MET A 220 -24.13 22.55 -15.75
CA MET A 220 -25.01 22.96 -14.66
C MET A 220 -24.61 24.36 -14.16
N PRO A 221 -25.03 25.44 -14.86
CA PRO A 221 -24.66 26.81 -14.50
C PRO A 221 -25.04 27.20 -13.07
N ALA A 222 -26.05 26.56 -12.48
CA ALA A 222 -26.45 26.75 -11.09
C ALA A 222 -25.35 26.39 -10.07
N MET A 223 -24.37 25.55 -10.43
CA MET A 223 -23.25 25.23 -9.54
C MET A 223 -22.32 26.42 -9.30
N ASN A 224 -22.21 27.35 -10.26
CA ASN A 224 -21.40 28.56 -10.08
C ASN A 224 -21.93 29.49 -8.97
N ASN A 225 -23.19 29.30 -8.55
CA ASN A 225 -23.74 30.02 -7.39
C ASN A 225 -23.19 29.51 -6.05
N TYR A 226 -22.60 28.30 -6.03
CA TYR A 226 -22.07 27.66 -4.83
C TYR A 226 -20.56 27.46 -4.87
N ILE A 227 -20.01 27.07 -6.02
CA ILE A 227 -18.59 26.80 -6.22
C ILE A 227 -18.14 27.48 -7.51
N ASP A 228 -17.35 28.54 -7.38
CA ASP A 228 -16.72 29.23 -8.51
C ASP A 228 -15.37 28.56 -8.83
N VAL A 229 -15.41 27.60 -9.75
CA VAL A 229 -14.24 26.80 -10.16
C VAL A 229 -13.14 27.68 -10.77
N SER A 230 -13.48 28.85 -11.33
CA SER A 230 -12.52 29.79 -11.91
C SER A 230 -11.64 30.47 -10.85
N LYS A 231 -12.08 30.49 -9.59
CA LYS A 231 -11.34 31.05 -8.45
C LYS A 231 -10.46 30.04 -7.74
N LEU A 232 -10.47 28.77 -8.14
CA LEU A 232 -9.56 27.79 -7.58
C LEU A 232 -8.12 28.18 -7.97
N PRO A 233 -7.23 28.43 -6.99
CA PRO A 233 -5.86 28.83 -7.27
C PRO A 233 -5.14 27.74 -8.07
N SER A 234 -4.07 28.12 -8.79
CA SER A 234 -3.27 27.11 -9.49
C SER A 234 -2.64 26.14 -8.49
N PRO A 235 -2.41 24.87 -8.87
CA PRO A 235 -1.88 23.86 -7.95
C PRO A 235 -0.51 24.25 -7.37
N GLU A 236 0.31 25.02 -8.08
CA GLU A 236 1.61 25.53 -7.62
C GLU A 236 1.49 26.46 -6.40
N VAL A 237 0.40 27.24 -6.33
CA VAL A 237 0.14 28.16 -5.20
C VAL A 237 -0.14 27.38 -3.91
N ILE A 238 -0.78 26.21 -4.01
CA ILE A 238 -1.10 25.37 -2.85
C ILE A 238 0.08 24.46 -2.50
N THR A 239 0.63 23.76 -3.48
CA THR A 239 1.66 22.72 -3.27
C THR A 239 2.95 23.26 -2.67
N LYS A 240 3.30 24.53 -2.89
CA LYS A 240 4.46 25.16 -2.24
C LYS A 240 4.37 25.20 -0.70
N HIS A 241 3.18 25.04 -0.15
CA HIS A 241 2.93 24.98 1.30
C HIS A 241 2.71 23.55 1.81
N LEU A 242 2.68 22.56 0.92
CA LEU A 242 2.45 21.17 1.27
C LEU A 242 3.79 20.45 1.39
N SER A 243 4.26 20.29 2.63
CA SER A 243 5.37 19.39 2.91
C SER A 243 4.88 17.93 2.97
N PRO A 244 5.73 16.95 2.61
CA PRO A 244 5.40 15.55 2.81
C PRO A 244 5.03 15.24 4.27
N ILE A 245 4.16 14.25 4.46
CA ILE A 245 3.93 13.65 5.77
C ILE A 245 4.86 12.44 5.86
N VAL A 246 5.66 12.38 6.92
CA VAL A 246 6.52 11.25 7.20
C VAL A 246 6.26 10.79 8.63
N SER A 247 6.32 9.49 8.85
CA SER A 247 6.21 8.92 10.19
C SER A 247 7.13 7.72 10.34
N SER A 248 7.75 7.64 11.51
CA SER A 248 8.58 6.51 11.93
C SER A 248 8.10 6.01 13.28
N GLN A 249 8.11 4.70 13.46
CA GLN A 249 7.99 4.08 14.77
C GLN A 249 9.28 3.32 15.10
N ARG A 250 9.80 3.60 16.29
CA ARG A 250 10.93 2.85 16.86
C ARG A 250 10.57 2.23 18.20
N TYR A 251 11.28 1.17 18.56
CA TYR A 251 11.24 0.58 19.88
C TYR A 251 12.48 1.03 20.66
N GLU A 252 12.28 1.79 21.73
CA GLU A 252 13.36 2.36 22.55
C GLU A 252 12.97 2.32 24.04
N ARG A 253 13.91 1.97 24.93
CA ARG A 253 13.75 1.96 26.40
C ARG A 253 12.40 1.38 26.86
N ASP A 254 12.09 0.15 26.43
CA ASP A 254 10.89 -0.63 26.80
C ASP A 254 9.53 -0.09 26.28
N GLY A 255 9.56 0.81 25.31
CA GLY A 255 8.37 1.41 24.71
C GLY A 255 8.44 1.61 23.20
N TYR A 256 7.27 1.77 22.59
CA TYR A 256 7.16 2.22 21.20
C TYR A 256 7.06 3.74 21.17
N MET A 257 7.99 4.39 20.45
CA MET A 257 7.94 5.81 20.16
C MET A 257 7.59 6.00 18.70
N ALA A 258 6.48 6.70 18.45
CA ALA A 258 6.03 7.07 17.12
C ALA A 258 6.17 8.58 16.93
N GLU A 259 6.83 8.97 15.85
CA GLU A 259 7.03 10.37 15.49
C GLU A 259 6.44 10.59 14.09
N SER A 260 5.85 11.76 13.89
CA SER A 260 5.28 12.16 12.60
C SER A 260 5.52 13.64 12.36
N VAL A 261 5.98 13.97 11.16
CA VAL A 261 6.26 15.33 10.70
C VAL A 261 5.47 15.57 9.42
N GLY A 262 4.77 16.70 9.33
CA GLY A 262 4.00 17.08 8.16
C GLY A 262 2.91 18.11 8.47
N PRO A 263 2.13 18.55 7.47
CA PRO A 263 1.06 19.53 7.65
C PRO A 263 -0.06 19.02 8.57
N VAL A 264 -0.28 17.70 8.56
CA VAL A 264 -1.12 16.96 9.50
C VAL A 264 -0.36 15.71 9.94
N THR A 265 -0.63 15.22 11.16
CA THR A 265 0.00 13.98 11.63
C THR A 265 -0.51 12.78 10.84
N LEU A 266 0.30 11.73 10.68
CA LEU A 266 -0.15 10.51 9.98
C LEU A 266 -1.44 9.93 10.58
N ASN A 267 -1.64 10.05 11.89
CA ASN A 267 -2.86 9.59 12.56
C ASN A 267 -4.11 10.34 12.08
N GLN A 268 -3.99 11.63 11.82
CA GLN A 268 -5.06 12.45 11.24
C GLN A 268 -5.19 12.21 9.74
N ALA A 269 -4.06 12.02 9.05
CA ALA A 269 -4.00 11.76 7.62
C ALA A 269 -4.55 10.39 7.26
N ALA A 270 -4.35 9.35 8.07
CA ALA A 270 -4.87 8.01 7.81
C ALA A 270 -6.41 8.04 7.67
N ILE A 271 -7.09 8.85 8.51
CA ILE A 271 -8.53 9.08 8.44
C ILE A 271 -8.94 9.81 7.15
N GLY A 272 -8.19 10.84 6.76
CA GLY A 272 -8.48 11.63 5.56
C GLY A 272 -8.06 10.97 4.23
N LEU A 273 -7.08 10.08 4.24
CA LEU A 273 -6.46 9.47 3.05
C LEU A 273 -6.94 8.04 2.77
N GLY A 274 -7.80 7.49 3.63
CA GLY A 274 -8.34 6.14 3.42
C GLY A 274 -7.26 5.08 3.28
N LEU A 275 -6.21 5.14 4.12
CA LEU A 275 -5.07 4.22 4.08
C LEU A 275 -5.27 3.08 5.09
N PRO A 276 -5.96 1.98 4.74
CA PRO A 276 -6.31 0.91 5.69
C PRO A 276 -5.09 0.29 6.37
N ALA A 277 -3.95 0.21 5.70
CA ALA A 277 -2.69 -0.25 6.30
C ALA A 277 -2.17 0.69 7.40
N ALA A 278 -2.30 2.01 7.22
CA ALA A 278 -1.97 3.00 8.24
C ALA A 278 -2.95 2.93 9.41
N PHE A 279 -4.26 2.83 9.13
CA PHE A 279 -5.28 2.61 10.17
C PHE A 279 -5.00 1.38 11.03
N TRP A 280 -4.58 0.27 10.42
CA TRP A 280 -4.27 -0.97 11.12
C TRP A 280 -3.01 -0.85 11.99
N ALA A 281 -1.97 -0.18 11.51
CA ALA A 281 -0.76 0.12 12.29
C ALA A 281 -1.05 1.04 13.49
N ILE A 282 -1.97 2.00 13.32
CA ILE A 282 -2.40 2.94 14.35
C ILE A 282 -3.33 2.28 15.38
N GLY A 283 -4.24 1.39 14.94
CA GLY A 283 -5.08 0.58 15.83
C GLY A 283 -4.26 -0.26 16.81
N ARG A 284 -3.05 -0.69 16.40
CA ARG A 284 -2.07 -1.38 17.25
C ARG A 284 -1.57 -0.53 18.43
N GLN A 285 -1.61 0.80 18.32
CA GLN A 285 -1.18 1.72 19.38
C GLN A 285 -2.29 2.03 20.39
N ARG A 286 -3.56 2.01 19.93
CA ARG A 286 -4.74 2.29 20.77
C ARG A 286 -5.35 1.04 21.39
N GLY A 287 -5.06 -0.14 20.85
CA GLY A 287 -5.52 -1.43 21.38
C GLY A 287 -4.82 -1.83 22.67
N ARG A 288 -5.28 -1.25 23.78
CA ARG A 288 -5.72 -2.02 24.95
C ARG A 288 -7.21 -1.77 25.10
#